data_AF-A0A831YM39-F1
#
_entry.id   AF-A0A831YM39-F1
#
_cell.length_a   1.000
_cell.length_b   1.000
_cell.length_c   1.000
_cell.angle_alpha   90.00
_cell.angle_beta   90.00
_cell.angle_gamma   90.00
#
_symmetry.space_group_name_H-M   'P 1'
#
loop_
_entity.id
_entity.type
_entity.pdbx_description
1 polymer ?
#
loop_
_entity_poly.entity_id
_entity_poly.type
_entity_poly.pdbx_seq_one_letter_code
_entity_poly.pdbx_strand_id
1 'polypeptide(L)'
;MKRPSLHALLAVASLSGAGAGTALAQDRGPAERQTLLDLAYTLGESHALRQVCAGGDDQYWRSRMVRLTEVEKADQAFDAQLREKFNIGFAARQGEFPGCDDASRQAEQAVARKGQALGAKLARSMWTRAPAGEAPPETVAAE
;
A
#
# COMPACT_ATOMS: atom_id res chain seq x y z
N MET A 1 -49.63 53.88 -13.81
CA MET A 1 -49.72 53.41 -12.42
C MET A 1 -49.00 52.06 -12.32
N LYS A 2 -48.11 51.93 -11.31
CA LYS A 2 -47.43 50.73 -10.79
C LYS A 2 -46.31 50.07 -11.64
N ARG A 3 -45.06 50.35 -11.24
CA ARG A 3 -43.85 49.50 -11.41
C ARG A 3 -43.80 48.50 -10.24
N PRO A 4 -43.33 47.27 -10.43
CA PRO A 4 -42.08 46.82 -9.77
C PRO A 4 -41.33 45.75 -10.61
N SER A 5 -40.13 45.24 -10.33
CA SER A 5 -38.92 45.70 -9.65
C SER A 5 -37.80 44.75 -10.12
N LEU A 6 -36.60 45.27 -10.36
CA LEU A 6 -35.38 44.48 -10.55
C LEU A 6 -35.08 43.70 -9.26
N HIS A 7 -34.95 42.38 -9.36
CA HIS A 7 -34.18 41.60 -8.40
C HIS A 7 -33.02 40.92 -9.11
N ALA A 8 -31.88 41.60 -9.05
CA ALA A 8 -30.57 41.01 -9.27
C ALA A 8 -30.34 39.95 -8.18
N LEU A 9 -30.34 38.68 -8.57
CA LEU A 9 -29.81 37.60 -7.74
C LEU A 9 -28.37 37.36 -8.19
N LEU A 10 -27.42 38.03 -7.52
CA LEU A 10 -26.01 37.66 -7.55
C LEU A 10 -25.90 36.28 -6.89
N ALA A 11 -25.70 35.23 -7.69
CA ALA A 11 -25.21 33.96 -7.20
C ALA A 11 -23.71 34.11 -6.94
N VAL A 12 -23.33 34.30 -5.67
CA VAL A 12 -21.93 34.19 -5.24
C VAL A 12 -21.54 32.72 -5.32
N ALA A 13 -20.91 32.33 -6.43
CA ALA A 13 -20.27 31.03 -6.55
C ALA A 13 -18.97 31.06 -5.75
N SER A 14 -19.05 30.66 -4.48
CA SER A 14 -17.90 30.40 -3.62
C SER A 14 -17.12 29.21 -4.20
N LEU A 15 -16.10 29.49 -5.01
CA LEU A 15 -15.12 28.50 -5.45
C LEU A 15 -14.17 28.19 -4.28
N SER A 16 -14.65 27.42 -3.30
CA SER A 16 -13.78 26.74 -2.34
C SER A 16 -13.13 25.54 -3.03
N GLY A 17 -12.14 25.82 -3.87
CA GLY A 17 -11.25 24.80 -4.42
C GLY A 17 -10.38 24.24 -3.30
N ALA A 18 -10.78 23.07 -2.80
CA ALA A 18 -9.97 22.26 -1.89
C ALA A 18 -8.56 22.12 -2.45
N GLY A 19 -7.55 22.45 -1.62
CA GLY A 19 -6.16 22.23 -1.96
C GLY A 19 -5.94 20.78 -2.35
N ALA A 20 -5.69 20.54 -3.63
CA ALA A 20 -5.09 19.31 -4.09
C ALA A 20 -3.68 19.26 -3.51
N GLY A 21 -3.54 18.72 -2.30
CA GLY A 21 -2.24 18.40 -1.74
C GLY A 21 -1.52 17.53 -2.76
N THR A 22 -0.41 18.03 -3.30
CA THR A 22 0.49 17.21 -4.10
C THR A 22 0.89 16.04 -3.22
N ALA A 23 0.46 14.84 -3.60
CA ALA A 23 0.91 13.64 -2.92
C ALA A 23 2.41 13.51 -3.18
N LEU A 24 3.22 13.96 -2.23
CA LEU A 24 4.66 13.79 -2.30
C LEU A 24 4.94 12.29 -2.26
N ALA A 25 5.74 11.81 -3.20
CA ALA A 25 6.32 10.49 -3.17
C ALA A 25 6.93 10.26 -1.78
N GLN A 26 6.74 9.09 -1.18
CA GLN A 26 7.37 8.78 0.09
C GLN A 26 8.89 8.82 -0.12
N ASP A 27 9.58 9.74 0.55
CA ASP A 27 11.05 9.78 0.50
C ASP A 27 11.61 8.65 1.35
N ARG A 28 11.87 7.52 0.68
CA ARG A 28 12.40 6.30 1.28
C ARG A 28 13.91 6.27 1.15
N GLY A 29 14.59 6.15 2.29
CA GLY A 29 16.03 5.93 2.31
C GLY A 29 16.41 4.56 1.72
N PRO A 30 17.69 4.32 1.38
CA PRO A 30 18.13 3.08 0.73
C PRO A 30 17.72 1.80 1.45
N ALA A 31 17.78 1.77 2.79
CA ALA A 31 17.40 0.60 3.58
C ALA A 31 15.90 0.28 3.56
N GLU A 32 15.05 1.32 3.48
CA GLU A 32 13.60 1.15 3.36
C GLU A 32 13.22 0.73 1.95
N ARG A 33 13.86 1.33 0.92
CA ARG A 33 13.71 0.89 -0.47
C ARG A 33 14.06 -0.59 -0.62
N GLN A 34 15.17 -1.05 -0.02
CA GLN A 34 15.49 -2.48 -0.02
C GLN A 34 14.41 -3.31 0.67
N THR A 35 13.91 -2.85 1.83
CA THR A 35 12.85 -3.55 2.57
C THR A 35 11.54 -3.62 1.77
N LEU A 36 11.22 -2.60 0.97
CA LEU A 36 10.06 -2.59 0.06
C LEU A 36 10.24 -3.58 -1.10
N LEU A 37 11.45 -3.66 -1.68
CA LEU A 37 11.77 -4.65 -2.71
C LEU A 37 11.66 -6.08 -2.17
N ASP A 38 12.15 -6.33 -0.95
CA ASP A 38 12.03 -7.62 -0.27
C ASP A 38 10.57 -7.96 0.02
N LEU A 39 9.76 -6.96 0.43
CA LEU A 39 8.33 -7.14 0.65
C LEU A 39 7.60 -7.46 -0.65
N ALA A 40 7.89 -6.75 -1.74
CA ALA A 40 7.28 -6.99 -3.05
C ALA A 40 7.57 -8.42 -3.55
N TYR A 41 8.83 -8.88 -3.40
CA TYR A 41 9.19 -10.28 -3.67
C TYR A 41 8.36 -11.26 -2.85
N THR A 42 8.24 -11.04 -1.55
CA THR A 42 7.48 -11.91 -0.64
C THR A 42 5.96 -11.89 -0.88
N LEU A 43 5.40 -10.79 -1.38
CA LEU A 43 4.02 -10.75 -1.87
C LEU A 43 3.85 -11.61 -3.14
N GLY A 44 4.85 -11.62 -4.02
CA GLY A 44 4.90 -12.51 -5.18
C GLY A 44 4.93 -13.98 -4.78
N GLU A 45 5.80 -14.34 -3.83
CA GLU A 45 5.87 -15.69 -3.26
C GLU A 45 4.50 -16.12 -2.69
N SER A 46 3.85 -15.23 -1.94
CA SER A 46 2.55 -15.47 -1.32
C SER A 46 1.45 -15.66 -2.37
N HIS A 47 1.51 -14.91 -3.47
CA HIS A 47 0.56 -15.03 -4.57
C HIS A 47 0.63 -16.40 -5.25
N ALA A 48 1.84 -16.87 -5.57
CA ALA A 48 2.03 -18.17 -6.18
C ALA A 48 1.54 -19.31 -5.27
N LEU A 49 1.96 -19.30 -4.00
CA LEU A 49 1.55 -20.32 -3.02
C LEU A 49 0.04 -20.35 -2.79
N ARG A 50 -0.60 -19.18 -2.76
CA ARG A 50 -2.05 -19.09 -2.64
C ARG A 50 -2.77 -19.59 -3.88
N GLN A 51 -2.31 -19.25 -5.09
CA GLN A 51 -2.93 -19.74 -6.33
C GLN A 51 -2.90 -21.26 -6.43
N VAL A 52 -1.84 -21.89 -5.92
CA VAL A 52 -1.72 -23.36 -5.89
C VAL A 52 -2.88 -24.00 -5.13
N CYS A 53 -3.41 -23.36 -4.08
CA CYS A 53 -4.53 -23.85 -3.27
C CYS A 53 -5.89 -23.25 -3.61
N ALA A 54 -5.95 -21.98 -4.03
CA ALA A 54 -7.18 -21.24 -4.26
C ALA A 54 -7.59 -21.14 -5.75
N GLY A 55 -6.72 -21.58 -6.66
CA GLY A 55 -6.91 -21.49 -8.10
C GLY A 55 -6.20 -20.29 -8.74
N GLY A 56 -5.94 -20.39 -10.05
CA GLY A 56 -5.17 -19.40 -10.80
C GLY A 56 -5.81 -18.01 -10.91
N ASP A 57 -7.11 -17.92 -10.71
CA ASP A 57 -7.86 -16.66 -10.77
C ASP A 57 -7.81 -15.85 -9.46
N ASP A 58 -7.22 -16.37 -8.38
CA ASP A 58 -7.10 -15.63 -7.11
C ASP A 58 -6.28 -14.34 -7.30
N GLN A 59 -6.83 -13.19 -6.89
CA GLN A 59 -6.19 -11.87 -7.02
C GLN A 59 -5.82 -11.24 -5.67
N TYR A 60 -5.86 -12.00 -4.58
CA TYR A 60 -5.77 -11.45 -3.22
C TYR A 60 -4.43 -10.75 -2.94
N TRP A 61 -3.32 -11.35 -3.36
CA TRP A 61 -1.99 -10.78 -3.18
C TRP A 61 -1.61 -9.79 -4.27
N ARG A 62 -2.12 -9.98 -5.49
CA ARG A 62 -1.93 -9.04 -6.60
C ARG A 62 -2.57 -7.68 -6.31
N SER A 63 -3.79 -7.66 -5.77
CA SER A 63 -4.45 -6.41 -5.32
C SER A 63 -3.65 -5.69 -4.22
N ARG A 64 -3.00 -6.43 -3.31
CA ARG A 64 -2.12 -5.85 -2.27
C ARG A 64 -0.83 -5.28 -2.85
N MET A 65 -0.26 -5.92 -3.86
CA MET A 65 0.89 -5.39 -4.59
C MET A 65 0.52 -4.09 -5.32
N VAL A 66 -0.66 -4.03 -5.95
CA VAL A 66 -1.18 -2.78 -6.54
C VAL A 66 -1.29 -1.70 -5.46
N ARG A 67 -1.92 -2.01 -4.32
CA ARG A 67 -2.05 -1.08 -3.21
C ARG A 67 -0.70 -0.61 -2.66
N LEU A 68 0.30 -1.48 -2.59
CA LEU A 68 1.66 -1.11 -2.19
C LEU A 68 2.21 -0.01 -3.10
N THR A 69 2.12 -0.19 -4.41
CA THR A 69 2.60 0.82 -5.38
C THR A 69 1.81 2.13 -5.32
N GLU A 70 0.50 2.06 -5.10
CA GLU A 70 -0.37 3.24 -4.97
C GLU A 70 -0.10 4.06 -3.70
N VAL A 71 0.30 3.41 -2.61
CA VAL A 71 0.59 4.07 -1.34
C VAL A 71 2.01 4.64 -1.33
N GLU A 72 2.99 3.88 -1.81
CA GLU A 72 4.38 4.36 -1.85
C GLU A 72 4.56 5.53 -2.83
N LYS A 73 3.78 5.56 -3.93
CA LYS A 73 3.83 6.61 -4.96
C LYS A 73 5.26 6.94 -5.39
N ALA A 74 6.08 5.91 -5.55
CA ALA A 74 7.47 6.09 -5.89
C ALA A 74 7.64 6.62 -7.32
N ASP A 75 8.87 7.03 -7.66
CA ASP A 75 9.23 7.29 -9.04
C ASP A 75 9.03 6.04 -9.93
N GLN A 76 8.86 6.26 -11.24
CA GLN A 76 8.56 5.19 -12.19
C GLN A 76 9.61 4.07 -12.19
N ALA A 77 10.89 4.41 -12.00
CA ALA A 77 11.96 3.43 -12.03
C ALA A 77 11.88 2.49 -10.80
N PHE A 78 11.60 3.04 -9.63
CA PHE A 78 11.42 2.22 -8.42
C PHE A 78 10.11 1.44 -8.43
N ASP A 79 9.02 2.01 -8.95
CA ASP A 79 7.75 1.30 -9.17
C ASP A 79 7.93 0.07 -10.07
N ALA A 80 8.67 0.22 -11.17
CA ALA A 80 9.02 -0.89 -12.05
C ALA A 80 9.82 -1.99 -11.32
N GLN A 81 10.78 -1.60 -10.47
CA GLN A 81 11.54 -2.57 -9.67
C GLN A 81 10.67 -3.33 -8.68
N LEU A 82 9.69 -2.67 -8.03
CA LEU A 82 8.76 -3.34 -7.13
C LEU A 82 7.94 -4.40 -7.87
N ARG A 83 7.38 -4.05 -9.04
CA ARG A 83 6.62 -4.98 -9.87
C ARG A 83 7.48 -6.15 -10.35
N GLU A 84 8.72 -5.86 -10.73
CA GLU A 84 9.67 -6.90 -11.14
C GLU A 84 9.97 -7.86 -9.99
N LYS A 85 10.24 -7.36 -8.78
CA LYS A 85 10.47 -8.21 -7.60
C LYS A 85 9.27 -9.09 -7.29
N PHE A 86 8.05 -8.56 -7.39
CA PHE A 86 6.83 -9.37 -7.27
C PHE A 86 6.80 -10.51 -8.28
N ASN A 87 7.08 -10.24 -9.56
CA ASN A 87 7.08 -11.26 -10.61
C ASN A 87 8.15 -12.34 -10.36
N ILE A 88 9.36 -11.94 -9.94
CA ILE A 88 10.44 -12.88 -9.60
C ILE A 88 10.02 -13.78 -8.42
N GLY A 89 9.43 -13.21 -7.36
CA GLY A 89 8.96 -13.99 -6.21
C GLY A 89 7.84 -14.97 -6.56
N PHE A 90 6.92 -14.55 -7.43
CA PHE A 90 5.87 -15.41 -7.98
C PHE A 90 6.46 -16.59 -8.75
N ALA A 91 7.34 -16.33 -9.72
CA ALA A 91 7.97 -17.37 -10.52
C ALA A 91 8.78 -18.35 -9.66
N ALA A 92 9.48 -17.86 -8.63
CA ALA A 92 10.28 -18.69 -7.73
C ALA A 92 9.44 -19.77 -7.02
N ARG A 93 8.26 -19.42 -6.50
CA ARG A 93 7.39 -20.39 -5.80
C ARG A 93 6.52 -21.21 -6.74
N GLN A 94 6.11 -20.64 -7.87
CA GLN A 94 5.33 -21.37 -8.87
C GLN A 94 6.11 -22.57 -9.44
N GLY A 95 7.43 -22.43 -9.62
CA GLY A 95 8.30 -23.53 -10.06
C GLY A 95 8.58 -24.60 -9.00
N GLU A 96 8.35 -24.30 -7.72
CA GLU A 96 8.66 -25.18 -6.58
C GLU A 96 7.48 -26.06 -6.18
N PHE A 97 6.24 -25.57 -6.29
CA PHE A 97 5.03 -26.24 -5.80
C PHE A 97 4.01 -26.49 -6.92
N PRO A 98 3.91 -27.73 -7.46
CA PRO A 98 2.99 -28.05 -8.55
C PRO A 98 1.52 -28.23 -8.11
N GLY A 99 1.25 -28.33 -6.80
CA GLY A 99 -0.09 -28.60 -6.27
C GLY A 99 -0.21 -28.29 -4.79
N CYS A 100 -1.46 -28.19 -4.30
CA CYS A 100 -1.74 -27.84 -2.91
C CYS A 100 -1.62 -29.03 -1.97
N ASP A 101 -0.61 -29.00 -1.12
CA ASP A 101 -0.21 -30.03 -0.18
C ASP A 101 0.31 -29.42 1.13
N ASP A 102 0.80 -30.25 2.05
CA ASP A 102 1.31 -29.75 3.32
C ASP A 102 2.59 -28.92 3.18
N ALA A 103 3.44 -29.24 2.19
CA ALA A 103 4.68 -28.50 1.96
C ALA A 103 4.39 -27.07 1.47
N SER A 104 3.49 -26.91 0.49
CA SER A 104 3.05 -25.60 -0.01
C SER A 104 2.33 -24.78 1.07
N ARG A 105 1.50 -25.41 1.92
CA ARG A 105 0.88 -24.73 3.07
C ARG A 105 1.92 -24.26 4.10
N GLN A 106 2.93 -25.07 4.39
CA GLN A 106 4.01 -24.67 5.30
C GLN A 106 4.85 -23.52 4.71
N ALA A 107 5.13 -23.57 3.41
CA ALA A 107 5.79 -22.49 2.70
C ALA A 107 4.96 -21.20 2.74
N GLU A 108 3.64 -21.27 2.53
CA GLU A 108 2.75 -20.11 2.61
C GLU A 108 2.83 -19.46 3.99
N GLN A 109 2.79 -20.25 5.06
CA GLN A 109 2.91 -19.74 6.42
C GLN A 109 4.30 -19.09 6.67
N ALA A 110 5.37 -19.68 6.15
CA ALA A 110 6.71 -19.13 6.29
C ALA A 110 6.86 -17.79 5.56
N VAL A 111 6.36 -17.71 4.34
CA VAL A 111 6.34 -16.48 3.53
C VAL A 111 5.46 -15.41 4.20
N ALA A 112 4.31 -15.78 4.75
CA ALA A 112 3.44 -14.86 5.49
C ALA A 112 4.15 -14.25 6.72
N ARG A 113 4.85 -15.07 7.51
CA ARG A 113 5.66 -14.57 8.65
C ARG A 113 6.76 -13.62 8.20
N LYS A 114 7.45 -13.93 7.09
CA LYS A 114 8.46 -13.04 6.49
C LYS A 114 7.84 -11.70 6.07
N GLY A 115 6.68 -11.73 5.40
CA GLY A 115 5.96 -10.52 4.97
C GLY A 115 5.53 -9.66 6.16
N GLN A 116 5.01 -10.27 7.23
CA GLN A 116 4.68 -9.59 8.47
C GLN A 116 5.90 -8.91 9.10
N ALA A 117 7.04 -9.59 9.16
CA ALA A 117 8.27 -9.04 9.70
C ALA A 117 8.80 -7.84 8.90
N LEU A 118 8.74 -7.91 7.55
CA LEU A 118 9.11 -6.82 6.65
C LEU A 118 8.17 -5.63 6.79
N GLY A 119 6.86 -5.87 6.83
CA GLY A 119 5.86 -4.82 7.07
C GLY A 119 6.06 -4.13 8.43
N ALA A 120 6.32 -4.90 9.48
CA ALA A 120 6.62 -4.34 10.81
C ALA A 120 7.92 -3.51 10.80
N LYS A 121 8.92 -3.89 10.01
CA LYS A 121 10.16 -3.11 9.85
C LYS A 121 9.90 -1.75 9.20
N LEU A 122 9.07 -1.70 8.17
CA LEU A 122 8.67 -0.44 7.52
C LEU A 122 7.82 0.44 8.46
N ALA A 123 6.89 -0.16 9.21
CA ALA A 123 6.08 0.59 10.18
C ALA A 123 6.95 1.23 11.27
N ARG A 124 7.93 0.49 11.79
CA ARG A 124 8.89 1.03 12.77
C ARG A 124 9.72 2.18 12.21
N SER A 125 10.20 2.09 10.96
CA SER A 125 10.98 3.19 10.37
C SER A 125 10.15 4.46 10.20
N MET A 126 8.87 4.32 9.88
CA MET A 126 7.93 5.46 9.84
C MET A 126 7.79 6.12 11.20
N TRP A 127 7.62 5.35 12.29
CA TRP A 127 7.53 5.91 13.64
C TRP A 127 8.81 6.63 14.07
N THR A 128 9.99 6.12 13.72
CA THR A 128 11.26 6.80 14.04
C THR A 128 11.45 8.13 13.30
N ARG A 129 10.79 8.33 12.16
CA ARG A 129 10.89 9.55 11.35
C ARG A 129 9.83 10.59 11.73
N ALA A 130 8.76 10.20 12.41
CA ALA A 130 7.76 11.15 12.90
C ALA A 130 8.43 12.14 13.87
N PRO A 131 8.20 13.46 13.73
CA PRO A 131 8.79 14.44 14.64
C PRO A 131 8.37 14.11 16.07
N ALA A 132 9.36 13.96 16.95
CA ALA A 132 9.13 13.86 18.39
C ALA A 132 8.46 15.15 18.86
N GLY A 133 7.13 15.18 18.93
CA GLY A 133 6.38 16.39 19.27
C GLY A 133 4.87 16.29 19.25
N GLU A 134 4.26 15.34 18.55
CA GLU A 134 2.81 15.14 18.67
C GLU A 134 2.53 14.17 19.82
N ALA A 135 2.19 14.71 20.99
CA ALA A 135 1.68 13.91 22.09
C ALA A 135 0.44 13.11 21.63
N PRO A 136 0.25 11.86 22.08
CA PRO A 136 -0.98 11.13 21.80
C PRO A 136 -2.18 11.97 22.27
N PRO A 137 -3.31 11.98 21.54
CA PRO A 137 -4.48 12.73 21.96
C PRO A 137 -4.86 12.28 23.37
N GLU A 138 -4.82 13.19 24.34
CA GLU A 138 -5.33 12.94 25.67
C GLU A 138 -6.74 12.39 25.52
N THR A 139 -6.93 11.17 25.98
CA THR A 139 -8.26 10.59 26.16
C THR A 139 -9.01 11.53 27.07
N VAL A 140 -9.93 12.32 26.51
CA VAL A 140 -10.86 13.14 27.25
C VAL A 140 -11.57 12.20 28.23
N ALA A 141 -11.21 12.31 29.50
CA ALA A 141 -11.91 11.63 30.58
C ALA A 141 -13.35 12.15 30.55
N ALA A 142 -14.29 11.24 30.32
CA ALA A 142 -15.69 11.51 30.52
C ALA A 142 -15.91 11.73 32.02
N GLU A 143 -16.38 12.93 32.37
CA GLU A 143 -17.11 13.18 33.62
C GLU A 143 -18.55 12.62 33.51
#